data_AF-A0A8S3B2S1-F1
#
_entry.id   AF-A0A8S3B2S1-F1
#
_cell.length_a   1.000
_cell.length_b   1.000
_cell.length_c   1.000
_cell.angle_alpha   90.00
_cell.angle_beta   90.00
_cell.angle_gamma   90.00
#
_symmetry.space_group_name_H-M   'P 1'
#
loop_
_entity.id
_entity.type
_entity.pdbx_description
1 polymer ?
#
loop_
_entity_poly.entity_id
_entity_poly.type
_entity_poly.pdbx_seq_one_letter_code
_entity_poly.pdbx_strand_id
1 'polypeptide(L)'
;MGQLMLKVGHFNQAEELYQEFLKNASTESDRANIYRQLGWLKDQQGKYQEAANIYEKSLEVERKPLPEDDASLTTTYGNIGR
;
A
#
# COMPACT_ATOMS: atom_id res chain seq x y z
N MET A 1 27.04 -16.65 9.66
CA MET A 1 26.97 -15.19 9.74
C MET A 1 26.71 -14.48 8.40
N GLY A 2 27.40 -14.83 7.29
CA GLY A 2 27.27 -14.09 6.01
C GLY A 2 25.87 -14.05 5.37
N GLN A 3 25.14 -15.17 5.30
CA GLN A 3 23.80 -15.19 4.68
C GLN A 3 22.78 -14.30 5.41
N LEU A 4 22.86 -14.19 6.73
CA LEU A 4 21.99 -13.34 7.52
C LEU A 4 22.29 -11.86 7.26
N MET A 5 23.57 -11.47 7.22
CA MET A 5 23.98 -10.10 6.89
C MET A 5 23.55 -9.70 5.47
N LEU A 6 23.68 -10.60 4.49
CA LEU A 6 23.17 -10.36 3.14
C LEU A 6 21.65 -10.17 3.15
N LYS A 7 20.91 -11.02 3.88
CA LYS A 7 19.45 -10.92 3.97
C LYS A 7 19.01 -9.60 4.63
N VAL A 8 19.67 -9.18 5.71
CA VAL A 8 19.42 -7.88 6.37
C VAL A 8 19.74 -6.70 5.45
N GLY A 9 20.82 -6.78 4.66
CA GLY A 9 21.15 -5.78 3.65
C GLY A 9 20.05 -5.60 2.60
N HIS A 10 19.57 -6.70 2.01
CA HIS A 10 18.49 -6.65 1.01
C HIS A 10 17.17 -6.11 1.57
N PHE A 11 16.91 -6.37 2.85
CA PHE A 11 15.71 -5.87 3.53
C PHE A 11 15.73 -4.35 3.73
N ASN A 12 16.87 -3.78 4.13
CA ASN A 12 17.02 -2.33 4.24
C ASN A 12 16.90 -1.66 2.87
N GLN A 13 17.52 -2.24 1.83
CA GLN A 13 17.41 -1.72 0.45
C GLN A 13 15.97 -1.75 -0.06
N ALA A 14 15.23 -2.83 0.23
CA ALA A 14 13.83 -2.94 -0.17
C ALA A 14 12.95 -1.93 0.59
N GLU A 15 13.21 -1.64 1.87
CA GLU A 15 12.51 -0.57 2.59
C GLU A 15 12.75 0.81 1.97
N GLU A 16 14.00 1.15 1.66
CA GLU A 16 14.33 2.44 1.01
C GLU A 16 13.63 2.58 -0.34
N LEU A 17 13.65 1.52 -1.16
CA LEU A 17 13.00 1.50 -2.46
C LEU A 17 11.47 1.72 -2.33
N TYR A 18 10.82 1.05 -1.38
CA TYR A 18 9.38 1.24 -1.15
C TYR A 18 9.05 2.63 -0.59
N GLN A 19 9.93 3.26 0.20
CA GLN A 19 9.75 4.65 0.61
C GLN A 19 9.88 5.62 -0.56
N GLU A 20 10.79 5.36 -1.50
CA GLU A 20 10.91 6.12 -2.73
C GLU A 20 9.67 5.96 -3.61
N PHE A 21 9.15 4.74 -3.76
CA PHE A 21 7.88 4.50 -4.44
C PHE A 21 6.72 5.22 -3.78
N LEU A 22 6.63 5.25 -2.44
CA LEU A 22 5.59 6.00 -1.73
C LEU A 22 5.65 7.50 -2.01
N LYS A 23 6.85 8.08 -2.16
CA LYS A 23 7.02 9.49 -2.53
C LYS A 23 6.59 9.79 -3.96
N ASN A 24 6.80 8.84 -4.87
CA ASN A 24 6.45 8.97 -6.29
C ASN A 24 5.02 8.50 -6.62
N ALA A 25 4.31 7.89 -5.65
CA ALA A 25 2.98 7.37 -5.86
C ALA A 25 1.98 8.50 -6.12
N SER A 26 1.42 8.52 -7.33
CA SER A 26 0.53 9.58 -7.78
C SER A 26 -0.91 9.37 -7.33
N THR A 27 -1.29 8.14 -6.98
CA THR A 27 -2.63 7.79 -6.52
C THR A 27 -2.62 7.17 -5.13
N GLU A 28 -3.74 7.27 -4.41
CA GLU A 28 -3.95 6.53 -3.16
C GLU A 28 -3.91 5.01 -3.40
N SER A 29 -4.41 4.54 -4.56
CA SER A 29 -4.38 3.11 -4.92
C SER A 29 -2.96 2.57 -5.09
N ASP A 30 -2.05 3.35 -5.68
CA ASP A 30 -0.64 2.98 -5.78
C ASP A 30 0.01 2.90 -4.38
N ARG A 31 -0.32 3.84 -3.49
CA ARG A 31 0.18 3.85 -2.11
C ARG A 31 -0.28 2.62 -1.33
N ALA A 32 -1.54 2.21 -1.48
CA ALA A 32 -2.04 0.98 -0.88
C ALA A 32 -1.26 -0.25 -1.35
N ASN A 33 -1.06 -0.40 -2.66
CA ASN A 33 -0.26 -1.51 -3.20
C ASN A 33 1.17 -1.52 -2.65
N ILE A 34 1.82 -0.37 -2.54
CA ILE A 34 3.17 -0.26 -1.99
C ILE A 34 3.19 -0.65 -0.50
N TYR A 35 2.23 -0.16 0.30
CA TYR A 35 2.11 -0.57 1.71
C TYR A 35 1.92 -2.08 1.84
N ARG A 36 1.08 -2.69 1.00
CA ARG A 36 0.86 -4.14 1.04
C ARG A 36 2.14 -4.94 0.77
N GLN A 37 2.98 -4.49 -0.17
CA GLN A 37 4.26 -5.13 -0.47
C GLN A 37 5.30 -4.92 0.63
N LEU A 38 5.31 -3.74 1.26
CA LEU A 38 6.16 -3.46 2.41
C LEU A 38 5.76 -4.31 3.63
N GLY A 39 4.46 -4.50 3.87
CA GLY A 39 3.96 -5.37 4.92
C GLY A 39 4.41 -6.82 4.72
N TRP A 40 4.35 -7.32 3.48
CA TRP A 40 4.83 -8.66 3.13
C TRP A 40 6.33 -8.81 3.36
N LEU A 41 7.12 -7.80 2.99
CA LEU A 41 8.56 -7.80 3.25
C LEU A 41 8.88 -7.89 4.74
N LYS A 42 8.14 -7.17 5.59
CA LYS A 42 8.30 -7.19 7.05
C LYS A 42 7.89 -8.52 7.66
N ASP A 43 6.87 -9.17 7.11
CA ASP A 43 6.50 -10.54 7.46
C ASP A 43 7.65 -11.52 7.15
N GLN A 44 8.27 -11.40 5.99
CA GLN A 44 9.46 -12.20 5.61
C GLN A 44 10.71 -11.91 6.46
N GLN A 45 10.74 -10.76 7.14
CA GLN A 45 11.76 -10.40 8.15
C GLN A 45 11.46 -10.98 9.54
N GLY A 46 10.27 -11.56 9.76
CA GLY A 46 9.78 -11.98 11.07
C GLY A 46 9.28 -10.82 11.94
N LYS A 47 9.11 -9.62 11.36
CA LYS A 47 8.64 -8.41 12.05
C LYS A 47 7.12 -8.29 11.92
N TYR A 48 6.42 -9.27 12.49
CA TYR A 48 4.96 -9.40 12.32
C TYR A 48 4.17 -8.18 12.81
N GLN A 49 4.59 -7.55 13.91
CA GLN A 49 3.93 -6.35 14.42
C GLN A 49 4.07 -5.15 13.47
N GLU A 50 5.26 -4.95 12.89
CA GLU A 50 5.47 -3.90 11.89
C GLU A 50 4.68 -4.20 10.61
N ALA A 51 4.64 -5.46 10.19
CA ALA A 51 3.86 -5.90 9.03
C ALA A 51 2.36 -5.60 9.23
N ALA A 52 1.79 -5.95 10.38
CA ALA A 52 0.39 -5.68 10.72
C ALA A 52 0.08 -4.18 10.65
N ASN A 53 0.90 -3.33 11.27
CA ASN A 53 0.72 -1.88 11.23
C ASN A 53 0.78 -1.33 9.80
N ILE A 54 1.62 -1.90 8.94
CA ILE A 54 1.72 -1.49 7.53
C ILE A 54 0.52 -1.96 6.72
N TYR A 55 0.03 -3.18 6.95
CA TYR A 55 -1.20 -3.67 6.32
C TYR A 55 -2.42 -2.83 6.71
N GLU A 56 -2.50 -2.39 7.96
CA GLU A 56 -3.56 -1.47 8.40
C GLU A 56 -3.52 -0.15 7.64
N LYS A 57 -2.34 0.42 7.41
CA LYS A 57 -2.18 1.64 6.58
C LYS A 57 -2.65 1.42 5.14
N SER A 58 -2.32 0.26 4.55
CA SER A 58 -2.82 -0.10 3.21
C SER A 58 -4.35 -0.09 3.18
N LEU A 59 -4.97 -0.73 4.18
CA LEU A 59 -6.42 -0.81 4.29
C LEU A 59 -7.06 0.55 4.56
N GLU A 60 -6.42 1.42 5.34
CA GLU A 60 -6.92 2.78 5.59
C GLU A 60 -6.94 3.60 4.30
N VAL A 61 -5.92 3.47 3.46
CA VAL A 61 -5.84 4.13 2.15
C VAL A 61 -6.92 3.62 1.19
N GLU A 62 -7.15 2.30 1.16
CA GLU A 62 -8.24 1.70 0.35
C GLU A 62 -9.64 2.02 0.90
N ARG A 63 -9.76 2.21 2.21
CA ARG A 63 -11.03 2.55 2.88
C ARG A 63 -11.37 4.02 2.84
N LYS A 64 -10.43 4.90 2.49
CA LYS A 64 -10.77 6.30 2.25
C LYS A 64 -11.78 6.32 1.11
N PRO A 65 -13.00 6.86 1.35
CA PRO A 65 -13.92 7.07 0.25
C PRO A 65 -13.17 7.90 -0.79
N LEU A 66 -13.11 7.37 -2.02
CA LEU A 66 -12.80 8.20 -3.18
C LEU A 66 -13.65 9.45 -3.00
N PRO A 67 -13.05 10.67 -3.04
CA PRO A 67 -13.84 11.87 -2.88
C PRO A 67 -15.02 11.76 -3.84
N GLU A 68 -16.23 11.92 -3.34
CA GLU A 68 -17.50 11.87 -4.09
C GLU A 68 -17.58 12.99 -5.16
N ASP A 69 -16.45 13.57 -5.55
CA ASP A 69 -16.27 14.63 -6.55
C ASP A 69 -16.25 14.08 -7.98
N ASP A 70 -17.07 13.08 -8.24
CA ASP A 70 -17.64 12.92 -9.57
C ASP A 70 -19.15 12.78 -9.44
N ALA A 71 -19.78 13.88 -9.03
CA ALA A 71 -21.17 14.19 -9.38
C ALA A 71 -21.44 14.12 -10.91
N SER A 72 -20.42 13.87 -11.74
CA SER A 72 -20.50 13.48 -13.15
C SER A 72 -20.97 12.03 -13.37
N LEU A 73 -20.75 11.11 -12.42
CA LEU A 73 -21.17 9.70 -12.51
C LEU A 73 -22.63 9.47 -12.10
N THR A 74 -23.32 10.49 -11.58
CA THR A 74 -24.76 10.46 -11.27
C THR A 74 -25.65 10.52 -12.52
N THR A 75 -25.08 10.59 -13.73
CA THR A 75 -25.87 10.58 -14.97
C THR A 75 -26.09 9.17 -15.54
N THR A 76 -25.34 8.16 -15.08
CA THR A 76 -25.37 6.81 -15.71
C THR A 76 -26.27 5.81 -14.98
N TYR A 77 -26.58 6.01 -13.70
CA TYR A 77 -27.47 5.10 -12.94
C TYR A 77 -28.93 5.58 -12.84
N GLY A 78 -29.33 6.59 -13.62
CA GLY A 78 -30.71 7.11 -13.66
C GLY A 78 -31.68 6.40 -14.62
N ASN A 79 -31.22 5.49 -15.49
CA ASN A 79 -32.05 4.94 -16.59
C ASN A 79 -32.20 3.41 -16.61
N ILE A 80 -31.96 2.70 -15.50
CA ILE A 80 -32.34 1.27 -15.36
C ILE A 80 -33.18 1.08 -14.10
N GLY A 81 -34.17 1.96 -13.90
CA GLY A 81 -34.91 2.01 -12.65
C GLY A 81 -36.30 2.64 -12.67
N ARG A 82 -36.92 2.90 -13.82
CA ARG A 82 -38.37 2.81 -14.08
C ARG A 82 -38.73 3.22 -15.49
#